data_AF-F8LCT6-F1
#
_entry.id   AF-F8LCT6-F1
#
_cell.length_a   1.000
_cell.length_b   1.000
_cell.length_c   1.000
_cell.angle_alpha   90.00
_cell.angle_beta   90.00
_cell.angle_gamma   90.00
#
_symmetry.space_group_name_H-M   'P 1'
#
loop_
_entity.id
_entity.type
_entity.pdbx_description
1 polymer ?
#
loop_
_entity_poly.entity_id
_entity_poly.type
_entity_poly.pdbx_seq_one_letter_code
_entity_poly.pdbx_strand_id
1 'polypeptide(L)'
;MSTNLEGHSPFAPYLPYIIPPVSAGASIIPVFRGFIIKSAQQLGKPAPRMTVFRGLWEGLRASPTIGAVIGAQLVIQEIAEKKLFTPPIEGQQPSLLSMLVSSAFVGTLSAPGLAVFNGQSMGKSLMQSLKGLSLLQTAAIVARETCFLLSIRISDPVSNHMKNKFGDHPSVIYGSTFFSAAFGSLISHPADTALTCWQKGIQVNNLSHAMKGGPVKALAVGSFAVAYKITKEALTILLSTQK
;
A
#
# COMPACT_ATOMS: atom_id res chain seq x y z
N MET A 1 37.56 32.98 -8.58
CA MET A 1 36.97 32.32 -7.39
C MET A 1 35.47 32.25 -7.61
N SER A 2 34.98 31.15 -8.16
CA SER A 2 33.55 30.91 -8.36
C SER A 2 33.02 30.26 -7.09
N THR A 3 32.26 31.01 -6.29
CA THR A 3 31.55 30.49 -5.14
C THR A 3 30.44 29.56 -5.63
N ASN A 4 30.64 28.25 -5.50
CA ASN A 4 29.58 27.26 -5.57
C ASN A 4 28.58 27.55 -4.44
N LEU A 5 27.55 28.34 -4.73
CA LEU A 5 26.34 28.39 -3.92
C LEU A 5 25.51 27.16 -4.31
N GLU A 6 25.88 26.00 -3.76
CA GLU A 6 24.98 24.84 -3.74
C GLU A 6 23.82 25.20 -2.81
N GLY A 7 22.80 25.85 -3.39
CA GLY A 7 21.52 26.05 -2.75
C GLY A 7 20.85 24.70 -2.52
N HIS A 8 21.14 24.06 -1.39
CA HIS A 8 20.33 22.94 -0.94
C HIS A 8 18.93 23.47 -0.63
N SER A 9 17.93 23.03 -1.41
CA SER A 9 16.52 23.31 -1.14
C SER A 9 16.23 23.04 0.35
N PRO A 10 15.62 23.97 1.10
CA PRO A 10 15.32 23.79 2.52
C PRO A 10 14.37 22.60 2.75
N PHE A 11 13.74 22.09 1.70
CA PHE A 11 12.84 20.94 1.75
C PHE A 11 13.54 19.59 1.57
N ALA A 12 14.81 19.56 1.12
CA ALA A 12 15.56 18.33 0.86
C ALA A 12 15.52 17.29 2.01
N PRO A 13 15.73 17.66 3.30
CA PRO A 13 15.66 16.68 4.39
C PRO A 13 14.23 16.18 4.67
N TYR A 14 13.21 16.89 4.19
CA TYR A 14 11.80 16.56 4.42
C TYR A 14 11.16 15.76 3.28
N LEU A 15 11.77 15.73 2.09
CA LEU A 15 11.24 15.01 0.92
C LEU A 15 10.87 13.54 1.20
N PRO A 16 11.68 12.76 1.95
CA PRO A 16 11.33 11.37 2.29
C PRO A 16 10.06 11.24 3.14
N TYR A 17 9.66 12.29 3.86
CA TYR A 17 8.48 12.32 4.72
C TYR A 17 7.25 12.93 4.03
N ILE A 18 7.45 13.64 2.91
CA ILE A 18 6.38 14.33 2.17
C ILE A 18 5.97 13.53 0.93
N ILE A 19 6.94 13.09 0.12
CA ILE A 19 6.65 12.46 -1.16
C ILE A 19 5.84 11.17 -0.98
N PRO A 20 6.20 10.22 -0.10
CA PRO A 20 5.43 8.99 0.05
C PRO A 20 3.96 9.20 0.46
N PRO A 21 3.60 9.96 1.51
CA PRO A 21 2.21 10.16 1.88
C PRO A 21 1.41 10.90 0.82
N VAL A 22 1.98 11.93 0.18
CA VAL A 22 1.28 12.68 -0.88
C VAL A 22 1.05 11.80 -2.10
N SER A 23 2.06 11.00 -2.51
CA SER A 23 1.93 10.07 -3.64
C SER A 23 0.86 9.01 -3.36
N ALA A 24 0.85 8.44 -2.15
CA ALA A 24 -0.16 7.47 -1.73
C ALA A 24 -1.57 8.09 -1.70
N GLY A 25 -1.70 9.30 -1.16
CA GLY A 25 -2.95 10.05 -1.13
C GLY A 25 -3.49 10.38 -2.53
N ALA A 26 -2.65 10.80 -3.45
CA ALA A 26 -3.06 11.06 -4.83
C ALA A 26 -3.49 9.78 -5.55
N SER A 27 -2.74 8.70 -5.35
CA SER A 27 -2.88 7.44 -6.09
C SER A 27 -4.11 6.64 -5.71
N ILE A 28 -4.65 6.83 -4.51
CA ILE A 28 -5.84 6.10 -4.07
C ILE A 28 -7.13 6.64 -4.68
N ILE A 29 -7.19 7.92 -5.04
CA ILE A 29 -8.38 8.60 -5.55
C ILE A 29 -9.03 7.83 -6.72
N PRO A 30 -8.31 7.48 -7.81
CA PRO A 30 -8.92 6.81 -8.95
C PRO A 30 -9.32 5.35 -8.69
N VAL A 31 -8.72 4.69 -7.69
CA VAL A 31 -8.85 3.25 -7.47
C VAL A 31 -9.71 2.90 -6.25
N PHE A 32 -10.10 3.88 -5.43
CA PHE A 32 -10.87 3.68 -4.20
C PHE A 32 -12.21 2.96 -4.41
N ARG A 33 -12.85 3.18 -5.57
CA ARG A 33 -14.06 2.46 -5.99
C ARG A 33 -13.87 0.93 -5.95
N GLY A 34 -12.69 0.44 -6.34
CA GLY A 34 -12.38 -0.98 -6.29
C GLY A 34 -12.39 -1.54 -4.86
N PHE A 35 -11.86 -0.78 -3.90
CA PHE A 35 -11.87 -1.17 -2.49
C PHE A 35 -13.29 -1.19 -1.90
N ILE A 36 -14.15 -0.23 -2.27
CA ILE A 36 -15.57 -0.23 -1.87
C ILE A 36 -16.29 -1.48 -2.40
N ILE A 37 -16.11 -1.80 -3.69
CA ILE A 37 -16.74 -2.98 -4.32
C ILE A 37 -16.23 -4.26 -3.66
N LYS A 38 -14.92 -4.37 -3.44
CA LYS A 38 -14.28 -5.48 -2.72
C LYS A 38 -14.90 -5.67 -1.34
N SER A 39 -15.05 -4.61 -0.56
CA SER A 39 -15.60 -4.70 0.80
C SER A 39 -17.07 -5.16 0.77
N ALA A 40 -17.87 -4.69 -0.18
CA ALA A 40 -19.25 -5.18 -0.36
C ALA A 40 -19.28 -6.68 -0.69
N GLN A 41 -18.44 -7.14 -1.62
CA GLN A 41 -18.37 -8.54 -2.04
C GLN A 41 -17.89 -9.47 -0.91
N GLN A 42 -16.90 -9.05 -0.12
CA GLN A 42 -16.43 -9.80 1.06
C GLN A 42 -17.55 -10.01 2.09
N LEU A 43 -18.42 -9.01 2.24
CA LEU A 43 -19.60 -9.06 3.11
C LEU A 43 -20.80 -9.79 2.48
N GLY A 44 -20.63 -10.41 1.32
CA GLY A 44 -21.72 -11.10 0.60
C GLY A 44 -22.80 -10.17 0.06
N LYS A 45 -22.54 -8.86 -0.01
CA LYS A 45 -23.47 -7.86 -0.54
C LYS A 45 -23.26 -7.66 -2.04
N PRO A 46 -24.30 -7.24 -2.78
CA PRO A 46 -24.13 -6.84 -4.17
C PRO A 46 -23.17 -5.66 -4.29
N ALA A 47 -22.43 -5.60 -5.40
CA ALA A 47 -21.57 -4.46 -5.68
C ALA A 47 -22.40 -3.16 -5.75
N PRO A 48 -22.00 -2.10 -5.02
CA PRO A 48 -22.77 -0.87 -5.02
C PRO A 48 -22.77 -0.22 -6.40
N ARG A 49 -23.94 0.19 -6.87
CA ARG A 49 -24.08 0.98 -8.10
C ARG A 49 -23.55 2.39 -7.82
N MET A 50 -22.35 2.66 -8.32
CA MET A 50 -21.66 3.93 -8.09
C MET A 50 -21.12 4.48 -9.40
N THR A 51 -21.45 5.74 -9.67
CA THR A 51 -20.91 6.51 -10.79
C THR A 51 -19.41 6.75 -10.60
N VAL A 52 -18.68 7.01 -11.69
CA VAL A 52 -17.25 7.32 -11.64
C VAL A 52 -16.99 8.53 -10.74
N PHE A 53 -17.79 9.60 -10.89
CA PHE A 53 -17.68 10.81 -10.06
C PHE A 53 -17.82 10.52 -8.57
N ARG A 54 -18.81 9.71 -8.17
CA ARG A 54 -18.97 9.34 -6.76
C ARG A 54 -17.80 8.47 -6.27
N GLY A 55 -17.25 7.61 -7.12
CA GLY A 55 -16.04 6.85 -6.79
C GLY A 55 -14.82 7.75 -6.52
N LEU A 56 -14.60 8.75 -7.37
CA LEU A 56 -13.54 9.75 -7.18
C LEU A 56 -13.77 10.57 -5.91
N TRP A 57 -15.01 10.95 -5.62
CA TRP A 57 -15.36 11.70 -4.42
C TRP A 57 -15.07 10.93 -3.13
N GLU A 58 -15.44 9.65 -3.07
CA GLU A 58 -15.07 8.80 -1.93
C GLU A 58 -13.55 8.61 -1.83
N GLY A 59 -12.86 8.51 -2.98
CA GLY A 59 -11.40 8.48 -3.04
C GLY A 59 -10.74 9.74 -2.49
N LEU A 60 -11.26 10.92 -2.84
CA LEU A 60 -10.81 12.20 -2.29
C LEU A 60 -11.01 12.28 -0.77
N ARG A 61 -12.15 11.81 -0.27
CA ARG A 61 -12.43 11.76 1.18
C ARG A 61 -11.48 10.83 1.92
N ALA A 62 -11.13 9.70 1.32
CA ALA A 62 -10.25 8.71 1.95
C ALA A 62 -8.76 9.05 1.80
N SER A 63 -8.41 9.88 0.80
CA SER A 63 -7.04 10.24 0.44
C SER A 63 -6.17 10.73 1.60
N PRO A 64 -6.59 11.70 2.46
CA PRO A 64 -5.76 12.18 3.56
C PRO A 64 -5.40 11.07 4.56
N THR A 65 -6.38 10.24 4.93
CA THR A 65 -6.16 9.13 5.88
C THR A 65 -5.21 8.09 5.27
N ILE A 66 -5.39 7.76 4.00
CA ILE A 66 -4.60 6.72 3.33
C ILE A 66 -3.18 7.20 3.07
N GLY A 67 -3.01 8.45 2.66
CA GLY A 67 -1.71 9.09 2.54
C GLY A 67 -0.96 9.05 3.86
N ALA A 68 -1.60 9.45 4.97
CA ALA A 68 -0.99 9.41 6.29
C ALA A 68 -0.63 7.98 6.74
N VAL A 69 -1.52 7.01 6.56
CA VAL A 69 -1.28 5.61 6.96
C VAL A 69 -0.14 4.99 6.15
N ILE A 70 -0.19 5.07 4.82
CA ILE A 70 0.84 4.49 3.94
C ILE A 70 2.17 5.24 4.12
N GLY A 71 2.15 6.56 4.23
CA GLY A 71 3.35 7.36 4.49
C GLY A 71 4.01 6.99 5.81
N ALA A 72 3.23 6.88 6.90
CA ALA A 72 3.73 6.43 8.19
C ALA A 72 4.30 5.01 8.11
N GLN A 73 3.62 4.09 7.41
CA GLN A 73 4.12 2.72 7.20
C GLN A 73 5.48 2.70 6.52
N LEU A 74 5.67 3.46 5.44
CA LEU A 74 6.92 3.51 4.71
C LEU A 74 8.06 4.13 5.53
N VAL A 75 7.78 5.20 6.29
CA VAL A 75 8.75 5.83 7.19
C VAL A 75 9.15 4.89 8.35
N ILE A 76 8.16 4.27 9.00
CA ILE A 76 8.40 3.31 10.09
C ILE A 76 9.18 2.11 9.55
N GLN A 77 8.86 1.64 8.35
CA GLN A 77 9.57 0.55 7.70
C GLN A 77 11.03 0.90 7.43
N GLU A 78 11.33 2.08 6.90
CA GLU A 78 12.71 2.53 6.67
C GLU A 78 13.50 2.61 8.00
N ILE A 79 12.88 3.14 9.06
CA ILE A 79 13.50 3.19 10.40
C ILE A 79 13.73 1.78 10.95
N ALA A 80 12.72 0.91 10.84
CA ALA A 80 12.79 -0.46 11.31
C ALA A 80 13.87 -1.25 10.57
N GLU A 81 14.00 -1.07 9.26
CA GLU A 81 15.06 -1.68 8.47
C GLU A 81 16.45 -1.24 8.92
N LYS A 82 16.67 0.07 9.10
CA LYS A 82 17.96 0.62 9.55
C LYS A 82 18.36 0.19 10.97
N LYS A 83 17.38 -0.08 11.83
CA LYS A 83 17.61 -0.40 13.25
C LYS A 83 17.60 -1.90 13.57
N LEU A 84 16.74 -2.67 12.91
CA LEU A 84 16.58 -4.11 13.15
C LEU A 84 17.54 -4.96 12.32
N PHE A 85 18.03 -4.42 11.20
CA PHE A 85 18.99 -5.10 10.35
C PHE A 85 20.25 -4.25 10.24
N THR A 86 21.41 -4.87 10.39
CA THR A 86 22.66 -4.26 9.97
C THR A 86 22.48 -3.82 8.52
N PRO A 87 22.81 -2.58 8.15
CA PRO A 87 22.68 -2.15 6.76
C PRO A 87 23.36 -3.20 5.89
N PRO A 88 22.69 -3.72 4.86
CA PRO A 88 23.34 -4.65 3.96
C PRO A 88 24.63 -4.01 3.46
N ILE A 89 25.69 -4.81 3.35
CA ILE A 89 26.90 -4.40 2.64
C ILE A 89 26.44 -3.81 1.29
N GLU A 90 27.00 -2.67 0.89
CA GLU A 90 26.60 -1.94 -0.31
C GLU A 90 26.41 -2.91 -1.49
N GLY A 91 25.20 -2.98 -2.05
CA GLY A 91 24.84 -3.90 -3.13
C GLY A 91 24.19 -5.24 -2.72
N GLN A 92 24.09 -5.56 -1.42
CA GLN A 92 23.45 -6.78 -0.96
C GLN A 92 21.95 -6.56 -0.67
N GLN A 93 21.08 -7.39 -1.25
CA GLN A 93 19.65 -7.34 -0.92
C GLN A 93 19.38 -7.96 0.45
N PRO A 94 18.43 -7.43 1.25
CA PRO A 94 18.02 -8.05 2.50
C PRO A 94 17.56 -9.50 2.28
N SER A 95 17.86 -10.41 3.21
CA SER A 95 17.33 -11.78 3.13
C SER A 95 15.80 -11.79 3.23
N LEU A 96 15.13 -12.77 2.60
CA LEU A 96 13.67 -12.89 2.68
C LEU A 96 13.16 -12.92 4.13
N LEU A 97 13.89 -13.57 5.03
CA LEU A 97 13.54 -13.61 6.45
C LEU A 97 13.60 -12.22 7.10
N SER A 98 14.64 -11.42 6.78
CA SER A 98 14.74 -10.03 7.22
C SER A 98 13.58 -9.19 6.67
N MET A 99 13.22 -9.38 5.40
CA MET A 99 12.08 -8.70 4.79
C MET A 99 10.77 -9.06 5.49
N LEU A 100 10.56 -10.34 5.81
CA LEU A 100 9.37 -10.81 6.52
C LEU A 100 9.29 -10.25 7.94
N VAL A 101 10.39 -10.29 8.71
CA VAL A 101 10.42 -9.81 10.10
C VAL A 101 10.21 -8.29 10.17
N SER A 102 10.87 -7.51 9.30
CA SER A 102 10.60 -6.06 9.21
C SER A 102 9.14 -5.80 8.86
N SER A 103 8.59 -6.51 7.87
CA SER A 103 7.22 -6.30 7.44
C SER A 103 6.20 -6.67 8.52
N ALA A 104 6.45 -7.74 9.30
CA ALA A 104 5.60 -8.12 10.42
C ALA A 104 5.63 -7.09 11.56
N PHE A 105 6.82 -6.56 11.87
CA PHE A 105 6.98 -5.50 12.87
C PHE A 105 6.24 -4.22 12.45
N VAL A 106 6.41 -3.79 11.20
CA VAL A 106 5.69 -2.64 10.63
C VAL A 106 4.18 -2.88 10.61
N GLY A 107 3.74 -4.08 10.20
CA GLY A 107 2.34 -4.47 10.21
C GLY A 107 1.72 -4.38 11.60
N THR A 108 2.49 -4.72 12.64
CA THR A 108 2.04 -4.64 14.04
C THR A 108 1.87 -3.18 14.49
N LEU A 109 2.88 -2.33 14.21
CA LEU A 109 2.83 -0.91 14.57
C LEU A 109 1.74 -0.14 13.79
N SER A 110 1.50 -0.53 12.54
CA SER A 110 0.50 0.12 11.68
C SER A 110 -0.92 -0.43 11.84
N ALA A 111 -1.11 -1.52 12.60
CA ALA A 111 -2.40 -2.18 12.75
C ALA A 111 -3.56 -1.25 13.14
N PRO A 112 -3.41 -0.29 14.08
CA PRO A 112 -4.48 0.64 14.41
C PRO A 112 -4.92 1.51 13.22
N GLY A 113 -3.99 2.08 12.48
CA GLY A 113 -4.29 2.92 11.31
C GLY A 113 -4.95 2.12 10.18
N LEU A 114 -4.49 0.88 9.97
CA LEU A 114 -5.04 -0.04 8.98
C LEU A 114 -6.43 -0.55 9.32
N ALA A 115 -6.72 -0.71 10.62
CA ALA A 115 -8.06 -1.03 11.09
C ALA A 115 -9.03 0.11 10.79
N VAL A 116 -8.60 1.37 10.99
CA VAL A 116 -9.36 2.57 10.60
C VAL A 116 -9.61 2.60 9.10
N PHE A 117 -8.58 2.37 8.28
CA PHE A 117 -8.71 2.31 6.83
C PHE A 117 -9.74 1.26 6.37
N ASN A 118 -9.63 0.03 6.89
CA ASN A 118 -10.60 -1.02 6.54
C ASN A 118 -12.02 -0.64 7.00
N GLY A 119 -12.14 -0.05 8.19
CA GLY A 119 -13.39 0.48 8.73
C GLY A 119 -14.04 1.54 7.84
N GLN A 120 -13.28 2.52 7.37
CA GLN A 120 -13.77 3.57 6.46
C GLN A 120 -14.31 2.99 5.15
N SER A 121 -13.64 1.97 4.57
CA SER A 121 -14.14 1.28 3.37
C SER A 121 -15.50 0.58 3.58
N MET A 122 -15.87 0.33 4.83
CA MET A 122 -17.15 -0.24 5.25
C MET A 122 -18.14 0.81 5.80
N GLY A 123 -17.81 2.10 5.72
CA GLY A 123 -18.61 3.20 6.27
C GLY A 123 -18.60 3.29 7.80
N LYS A 124 -17.55 2.82 8.48
CA LYS A 124 -17.37 3.00 9.93
C LYS A 124 -16.59 4.28 10.24
N SER A 125 -16.85 4.85 11.42
CA SER A 125 -16.03 5.93 11.98
C SER A 125 -14.67 5.42 12.51
N LEU A 126 -13.73 6.34 12.75
CA LEU A 126 -12.43 6.05 13.34
C LEU A 126 -12.57 5.31 14.67
N MET A 127 -13.39 5.83 15.59
CA MET A 127 -13.58 5.25 16.92
C MET A 127 -14.21 3.85 16.86
N GLN A 128 -15.19 3.64 15.98
CA GLN A 128 -15.81 2.31 15.77
C GLN A 128 -14.80 1.30 15.21
N SER A 129 -13.83 1.75 14.44
CA SER A 129 -12.80 0.90 13.85
C SER A 129 -11.76 0.48 14.89
N LEU A 130 -11.33 1.42 15.74
CA LEU A 130 -10.38 1.14 16.82
C LEU A 130 -10.98 0.27 17.92
N LYS A 131 -12.22 0.53 18.35
CA LYS A 131 -12.91 -0.31 19.36
C LYS A 131 -13.11 -1.75 18.91
N GLY A 132 -13.11 -2.00 17.60
CA GLY A 132 -13.27 -3.34 17.05
C GLY A 132 -11.97 -4.17 17.02
N LEU A 133 -10.81 -3.56 17.27
CA LEU A 133 -9.50 -4.16 17.08
C LEU A 133 -9.22 -5.24 18.13
N SER A 134 -9.21 -6.50 17.71
CA SER A 134 -8.84 -7.66 18.55
C SER A 134 -7.48 -8.21 18.14
N LEU A 135 -6.87 -9.07 18.96
CA LEU A 135 -5.61 -9.76 18.63
C LEU A 135 -5.70 -10.53 17.30
N LEU A 136 -6.85 -11.18 17.03
CA LEU A 136 -7.09 -11.87 15.76
C LEU A 136 -7.12 -10.90 14.58
N GLN A 137 -7.74 -9.72 14.74
CA GLN A 137 -7.74 -8.70 13.70
C GLN A 137 -6.35 -8.11 13.49
N THR A 138 -5.59 -7.87 14.56
CA THR A 138 -4.18 -7.45 14.46
C THR A 138 -3.36 -8.48 13.71
N ALA A 139 -3.49 -9.78 14.03
CA ALA A 139 -2.78 -10.85 13.32
C ALA A 139 -3.16 -10.89 11.83
N ALA A 140 -4.44 -10.74 11.48
CA ALA A 140 -4.87 -10.67 10.08
C ALA A 140 -4.34 -9.43 9.36
N ILE A 141 -4.26 -8.28 10.05
CA ILE A 141 -3.65 -7.08 9.51
C ILE A 141 -2.16 -7.31 9.27
N VAL A 142 -1.44 -7.85 10.26
CA VAL A 142 -0.01 -8.17 10.14
C VAL A 142 0.25 -9.09 8.97
N ALA A 143 -0.54 -10.17 8.82
CA ALA A 143 -0.41 -11.09 7.69
C ALA A 143 -0.66 -10.39 6.35
N ARG A 144 -1.73 -9.59 6.26
CA ARG A 144 -2.06 -8.81 5.06
C ARG A 144 -0.93 -7.86 4.67
N GLU A 145 -0.44 -7.07 5.63
CA GLU A 145 0.63 -6.10 5.39
C GLU A 145 1.95 -6.78 5.06
N THR A 146 2.26 -7.88 5.74
CA THR A 146 3.48 -8.65 5.45
C THR A 146 3.50 -9.10 4.01
N CYS A 147 2.38 -9.64 3.51
CA CYS A 147 2.25 -10.02 2.11
C CYS A 147 2.29 -8.81 1.16
N PHE A 148 1.64 -7.70 1.52
CA PHE A 148 1.63 -6.49 0.71
C PHE A 148 3.04 -5.88 0.58
N LEU A 149 3.72 -5.66 1.69
CA LEU A 149 5.08 -5.10 1.73
C LEU A 149 6.08 -6.04 1.04
N LEU A 150 5.97 -7.35 1.26
CA LEU A 150 6.78 -8.34 0.55
C LEU A 150 6.56 -8.25 -0.97
N SER A 151 5.32 -8.07 -1.43
CA SER A 151 5.02 -7.94 -2.86
C SER A 151 5.63 -6.69 -3.49
N ILE A 152 5.63 -5.56 -2.76
CA ILE A 152 6.32 -4.34 -3.18
C ILE A 152 7.82 -4.59 -3.26
N ARG A 153 8.42 -5.23 -2.25
CA ARG A 153 9.86 -5.50 -2.25
C ARG A 153 10.30 -6.46 -3.35
N ILE A 154 9.48 -7.44 -3.70
CA ILE A 154 9.76 -8.35 -4.82
C ILE A 154 9.55 -7.63 -6.17
N SER A 155 8.75 -6.56 -6.22
CA SER A 155 8.46 -5.86 -7.47
C SER A 155 9.69 -5.21 -8.12
N ASP A 156 10.63 -4.67 -7.34
CA ASP A 156 11.85 -4.06 -7.90
C ASP A 156 12.80 -5.12 -8.51
N PRO A 157 13.16 -6.23 -7.82
CA PRO A 157 13.90 -7.33 -8.44
C PRO A 157 13.22 -7.91 -9.67
N VAL A 158 11.89 -8.09 -9.63
CA VAL A 158 11.13 -8.57 -10.79
C VAL A 158 11.18 -7.54 -11.93
N SER A 159 10.99 -6.26 -11.63
CA SER A 159 11.09 -5.18 -12.62
C SER A 159 12.47 -5.13 -13.25
N ASN A 160 13.54 -5.26 -12.46
CA ASN A 160 14.92 -5.28 -12.95
C ASN A 160 15.18 -6.51 -13.82
N HIS A 161 14.71 -7.69 -13.41
CA HIS A 161 14.80 -8.90 -14.21
C HIS A 161 14.07 -8.74 -15.55
N MET A 162 12.85 -8.19 -15.53
CA MET A 162 12.05 -7.95 -16.74
C MET A 162 12.70 -6.90 -17.64
N LYS A 163 13.25 -5.83 -17.07
CA LYS A 163 14.02 -4.79 -17.80
C LYS A 163 15.24 -5.40 -18.49
N ASN A 164 15.99 -6.25 -17.81
CA ASN A 164 17.16 -6.91 -18.39
C ASN A 164 16.79 -7.87 -19.52
N LYS A 165 15.60 -8.48 -19.47
CA LYS A 165 15.14 -9.48 -20.44
C LYS A 165 14.39 -8.89 -21.64
N PHE A 166 13.62 -7.82 -21.43
CA PHE A 166 12.70 -7.25 -22.42
C PHE A 166 13.00 -5.79 -22.78
N GLY A 167 14.04 -5.20 -22.19
CA GLY A 167 14.48 -3.82 -22.45
C GLY A 167 13.93 -2.80 -21.44
N ASP A 168 14.56 -1.62 -21.42
CA ASP A 168 14.22 -0.50 -20.55
C ASP A 168 13.06 0.32 -21.10
N HIS A 169 11.89 -0.30 -21.19
CA HIS A 169 10.67 0.34 -21.67
C HIS A 169 9.71 0.64 -20.51
N PRO A 170 9.05 1.82 -20.49
CA PRO A 170 8.06 2.16 -19.46
C PRO A 170 6.96 1.10 -19.31
N SER A 171 6.52 0.48 -20.41
CA SER A 171 5.53 -0.60 -20.40
C SER A 171 5.99 -1.83 -19.61
N VAL A 172 7.27 -2.18 -19.67
CA VAL A 172 7.87 -3.30 -18.92
C VAL A 172 7.88 -2.96 -17.43
N ILE A 173 8.33 -1.75 -17.07
CA ILE A 173 8.45 -1.29 -15.68
C ILE A 173 7.08 -1.16 -15.00
N TYR A 174 6.14 -0.45 -15.62
CA TYR A 174 4.81 -0.26 -15.04
C TYR A 174 3.98 -1.56 -15.12
N GLY A 175 4.18 -2.37 -16.16
CA GLY A 175 3.56 -3.69 -16.28
C GLY A 175 3.98 -4.63 -15.16
N SER A 176 5.29 -4.78 -14.91
CA SER A 176 5.79 -5.60 -13.79
C SER A 176 5.33 -5.06 -12.44
N THR A 177 5.33 -3.73 -12.26
CA THR A 177 4.81 -3.07 -11.05
C THR A 177 3.34 -3.45 -10.80
N PHE A 178 2.50 -3.36 -11.84
CA PHE A 178 1.09 -3.74 -11.75
C PHE A 178 0.91 -5.21 -11.37
N PHE A 179 1.57 -6.13 -12.09
CA PHE A 179 1.37 -7.57 -11.89
C PHE A 179 1.91 -8.05 -10.54
N SER A 180 3.08 -7.58 -10.11
CA SER A 180 3.63 -7.93 -8.79
C SER A 180 2.70 -7.49 -7.66
N ALA A 181 2.18 -6.26 -7.72
CA ALA A 181 1.25 -5.74 -6.72
C ALA A 181 -0.10 -6.46 -6.75
N ALA A 182 -0.66 -6.71 -7.94
CA ALA A 182 -1.92 -7.44 -8.10
C ALA A 182 -1.81 -8.88 -7.56
N PHE A 183 -0.71 -9.57 -7.85
CA PHE A 183 -0.48 -10.94 -7.40
C PHE A 183 -0.29 -11.01 -5.88
N GLY A 184 0.52 -10.11 -5.30
CA GLY A 184 0.64 -9.98 -3.85
C GLY A 184 -0.68 -9.68 -3.14
N SER A 185 -1.52 -8.86 -3.76
CA SER A 185 -2.88 -8.60 -3.27
C SER A 185 -3.76 -9.85 -3.26
N LEU A 186 -3.65 -10.74 -4.26
CA LEU A 186 -4.42 -11.98 -4.32
C LEU A 186 -3.99 -12.96 -3.21
N ILE A 187 -2.68 -13.13 -3.02
CA ILE A 187 -2.14 -14.01 -1.97
C ILE A 187 -2.62 -13.56 -0.58
N SER A 188 -2.61 -12.24 -0.33
CA SER A 188 -3.04 -11.67 0.94
C SER A 188 -4.56 -11.56 1.12
N HIS A 189 -5.34 -11.86 0.08
CA HIS A 189 -6.78 -11.60 0.08
C HIS A 189 -7.59 -12.40 1.11
N PRO A 190 -7.32 -13.70 1.37
CA PRO A 190 -8.02 -14.45 2.40
C PRO A 190 -7.94 -13.79 3.80
N ALA A 191 -6.76 -13.31 4.20
CA ALA A 191 -6.56 -12.62 5.47
C ALA A 191 -7.35 -11.31 5.54
N ASP A 192 -7.40 -10.58 4.44
CA ASP A 192 -8.14 -9.33 4.32
C ASP A 192 -9.67 -9.54 4.31
N THR A 193 -10.16 -10.65 3.74
CA THR A 193 -11.56 -11.05 3.85
C THR A 193 -11.90 -11.47 5.28
N ALA A 194 -11.05 -12.25 5.94
CA ALA A 194 -11.22 -12.62 7.34
C ALA A 194 -11.31 -11.38 8.24
N LEU A 195 -10.40 -10.41 8.08
CA LEU A 195 -10.44 -9.14 8.79
C LEU A 195 -11.77 -8.39 8.59
N THR A 196 -12.21 -8.28 7.33
CA THR A 196 -13.45 -7.57 6.98
C THR A 196 -14.69 -8.24 7.57
N CYS A 197 -14.76 -9.57 7.49
CA CYS A 197 -15.85 -10.36 8.07
C CYS A 197 -15.84 -10.28 9.60
N TRP A 198 -14.69 -10.45 10.26
CA TRP A 198 -14.57 -10.36 11.72
C TRP A 198 -14.94 -8.99 12.26
N GLN A 199 -14.60 -7.91 11.55
CA GLN A 199 -15.03 -6.56 11.92
C GLN A 199 -16.55 -6.35 11.83
N LYS A 200 -17.28 -7.22 11.13
CA LYS A 200 -18.76 -7.23 11.06
C LYS A 200 -19.39 -8.39 11.85
N GLY A 201 -18.60 -9.17 12.60
CA GLY A 201 -19.09 -10.34 13.33
C GLY A 201 -19.51 -11.50 12.42
N ILE A 202 -18.99 -11.55 11.20
CA ILE A 202 -19.29 -12.59 10.20
C ILE A 202 -18.15 -13.62 10.22
N GLN A 203 -18.50 -14.91 10.16
CA GLN A 203 -17.53 -15.99 9.98
C GLN A 203 -17.23 -16.23 8.49
N VAL A 204 -16.00 -16.61 8.17
CA VAL A 204 -15.59 -17.02 6.82
C VAL A 204 -15.78 -18.53 6.72
N ASN A 205 -16.72 -18.97 5.90
CA ASN A 205 -17.16 -20.36 5.92
C ASN A 205 -16.33 -21.29 5.01
N ASN A 206 -15.69 -20.74 3.96
CA ASN A 206 -14.89 -21.51 3.01
C ASN A 206 -13.95 -20.61 2.20
N LEU A 207 -13.04 -21.22 1.45
CA LEU A 207 -12.07 -20.50 0.60
C LEU A 207 -12.75 -19.67 -0.49
N SER A 208 -13.87 -20.14 -1.05
CA SER A 208 -14.64 -19.37 -2.05
C SER A 208 -15.14 -18.05 -1.47
N HIS A 209 -15.67 -18.06 -0.24
CA HIS A 209 -16.02 -16.85 0.51
C HIS A 209 -14.78 -16.01 0.81
N ALA A 210 -13.68 -16.63 1.27
CA ALA A 210 -12.42 -15.93 1.54
C ALA A 210 -11.87 -15.20 0.31
N MET A 211 -12.14 -15.70 -0.90
CA MET A 211 -11.70 -15.13 -2.17
C MET A 211 -12.70 -14.15 -2.82
N LYS A 212 -13.88 -13.91 -2.23
CA LYS A 212 -14.84 -12.93 -2.76
C LYS A 212 -14.23 -11.53 -2.80
N GLY A 213 -14.28 -10.91 -3.97
CA GLY A 213 -13.69 -9.59 -4.23
C GLY A 213 -12.18 -9.58 -4.43
N GLY A 214 -11.52 -10.75 -4.47
CA GLY A 214 -10.09 -10.87 -4.74
C GLY A 214 -9.67 -10.24 -6.08
N PRO A 215 -10.31 -10.59 -7.22
CA PRO A 215 -9.98 -10.01 -8.51
C PRO A 215 -10.13 -8.47 -8.54
N VAL A 216 -11.21 -7.94 -7.95
CA VAL A 216 -11.44 -6.49 -7.88
C VAL A 216 -10.36 -5.79 -7.04
N LYS A 217 -9.98 -6.39 -5.90
CA LYS A 217 -8.89 -5.90 -5.07
C LYS A 217 -7.56 -5.91 -5.82
N ALA A 218 -7.25 -7.00 -6.50
CA ALA A 218 -6.00 -7.17 -7.23
C ALA A 218 -5.83 -6.11 -8.31
N LEU A 219 -6.90 -5.84 -9.08
CA LEU A 219 -6.90 -4.75 -10.06
C LEU A 219 -6.74 -3.38 -9.41
N ALA A 220 -7.41 -3.12 -8.28
CA ALA A 220 -7.31 -1.86 -7.56
C ALA A 220 -5.90 -1.63 -7.01
N VAL A 221 -5.28 -2.66 -6.41
CA VAL A 221 -3.92 -2.60 -5.85
C VAL A 221 -2.86 -2.50 -6.95
N GLY A 222 -3.00 -3.26 -8.04
CA GLY A 222 -2.11 -3.12 -9.21
C GLY A 222 -2.16 -1.72 -9.80
N SER A 223 -3.37 -1.17 -9.97
CA SER A 223 -3.56 0.20 -10.48
C SER A 223 -3.02 1.25 -9.51
N PHE A 224 -3.23 1.06 -8.19
CA PHE A 224 -2.67 1.90 -7.14
C PHE A 224 -1.15 1.95 -7.23
N ALA A 225 -0.48 0.80 -7.38
CA ALA A 225 0.98 0.72 -7.42
C ALA A 225 1.57 1.48 -8.61
N VAL A 226 0.93 1.39 -9.78
CA VAL A 226 1.33 2.16 -10.97
C VAL A 226 1.14 3.66 -10.74
N ALA A 227 -0.04 4.08 -10.27
CA ALA A 227 -0.31 5.50 -9.97
C ALA A 227 0.66 6.05 -8.91
N TYR A 228 0.98 5.25 -7.89
CA TYR A 228 1.93 5.60 -6.84
C TYR A 228 3.33 5.82 -7.40
N LYS A 229 3.79 4.94 -8.27
CA LYS A 229 5.10 5.09 -8.92
C LYS A 229 5.17 6.37 -9.75
N ILE A 230 4.17 6.62 -10.59
CA ILE A 230 4.09 7.82 -11.44
C ILE A 230 4.07 9.10 -10.59
N THR A 231 3.21 9.15 -9.57
CA THR A 231 3.08 10.34 -8.70
C THR A 231 4.35 10.59 -7.89
N LYS A 232 4.99 9.52 -7.39
CA LYS A 232 6.27 9.61 -6.69
C LYS A 232 7.38 10.15 -7.60
N GLU A 233 7.51 9.64 -8.82
CA GLU A 233 8.48 10.10 -9.81
C GLU A 233 8.25 11.59 -10.16
N ALA A 234 7.01 11.97 -10.45
CA ALA A 234 6.63 13.34 -10.77
C ALA A 234 6.94 14.32 -9.62
N LEU A 235 6.58 13.99 -8.38
CA LEU A 235 6.86 14.82 -7.21
C LEU A 235 8.36 14.92 -6.93
N THR A 236 9.11 13.82 -7.12
CA THR A 236 10.56 13.82 -6.96
C THR A 236 11.21 14.78 -7.95
N ILE A 237 10.81 14.73 -9.23
CA ILE A 237 11.31 15.66 -10.26
C ILE A 237 10.93 17.09 -9.89
N LEU A 238 9.65 17.35 -9.61
CA LEU A 238 9.15 18.70 -9.33
C LEU A 238 9.86 19.36 -8.13
N LEU A 239 10.09 18.60 -7.06
CA LEU A 239 10.71 19.12 -5.84
C LEU A 239 12.25 19.14 -5.89
N SER A 240 12.88 18.31 -6.73
CA SER A 240 14.33 18.34 -6.95
C SER A 240 14.79 19.36 -7.98
N THR A 241 13.87 19.83 -8.85
CA THR A 241 14.16 20.86 -9.87
C THR A 241 14.03 22.29 -9.33
N GLN A 242 13.48 22.50 -8.12
CA GLN A 242 13.46 23.80 -7.43
C GLN A 242 14.82 24.16 -6.77
N LYS A 243 15.93 23.84 -7.45
CA LYS A 243 17.29 24.26 -7.07
C LYS A 243 17.55 25.70 -7.49
#